data_AF-A0A2A6E4D2-F1
#
_entry.id   AF-A0A2A6E4D2-F1
#
_cell.length_a   1.000
_cell.length_b   1.000
_cell.length_c   1.000
_cell.angle_alpha   90.00
_cell.angle_beta   90.00
_cell.angle_gamma   90.00
#
_symmetry.space_group_name_H-M   'P 1'
#
loop_
_entity.id
_entity.type
_entity.pdbx_description
1 polymer ?
#
loop_
_entity_poly.entity_id
_entity_poly.type
_entity_poly.pdbx_seq_one_letter_code
_entity_poly.pdbx_strand_id
1 'polypeptide(L)'
;MVSFEYDPLGRRISKTYKEKTTRWVWDGNVPLHEWTEEENVTTWLFEEGTFIPAAKIVGDKSYSIITDYLGTPTEMFNSDGEKTWSAELDIYGSVRNFAGRSLSDCPFRYQGQYEDEETGLYYNRFRYYSPDEGRYISQDPIRLDGVNPTLYGFVWDINFEIDPFGLVLNVSEKI
;
A
#
# COMPACT_ATOMS: atom_id res chain seq x y z
N MET A 1 11.55 3.86 18.36
CA MET A 1 12.27 3.26 17.21
C MET A 1 11.32 2.27 16.55
N VAL A 2 11.24 2.28 15.23
CA VAL A 2 10.53 1.25 14.45
C VAL A 2 11.58 0.32 13.84
N SER A 3 11.32 -0.98 13.81
CA SER A 3 12.17 -1.96 13.14
C SER A 3 11.37 -2.79 12.15
N PHE A 4 12.02 -3.17 11.05
CA PHE A 4 11.42 -3.92 9.96
C PHE A 4 12.27 -5.14 9.64
N GLU A 5 11.61 -6.24 9.27
CA GLU A 5 12.25 -7.47 8.82
C GLU A 5 11.72 -7.85 7.44
N TYR A 6 12.60 -8.42 6.61
CA TYR A 6 12.33 -8.72 5.22
C TYR A 6 12.76 -10.14 4.87
N ASP A 7 12.06 -10.75 3.92
CA ASP A 7 12.50 -12.01 3.30
C ASP A 7 13.57 -11.76 2.21
N PRO A 8 14.21 -12.83 1.68
CA PRO A 8 15.21 -12.70 0.61
C PRO A 8 14.69 -12.11 -0.71
N LEU A 9 13.37 -12.01 -0.90
CA LEU A 9 12.73 -11.39 -2.07
C LEU A 9 12.38 -9.92 -1.84
N GLY A 10 12.81 -9.35 -0.70
CA GLY A 10 12.56 -7.95 -0.35
C GLY A 10 11.15 -7.67 0.14
N ARG A 11 10.36 -8.69 0.52
CA ARG A 11 9.03 -8.48 1.10
C ARG A 11 9.12 -8.27 2.59
N ARG A 12 8.44 -7.25 3.11
CA ARG A 12 8.31 -7.02 4.54
C ARG A 12 7.55 -8.16 5.21
N ILE A 13 8.18 -8.87 6.14
CA ILE A 13 7.56 -9.96 6.91
C ILE A 13 7.23 -9.58 8.34
N SER A 14 7.87 -8.54 8.89
CA SER A 14 7.55 -8.01 10.21
C SER A 14 7.90 -6.54 10.38
N LYS A 15 7.17 -5.90 11.29
CA LYS A 15 7.31 -4.51 11.72
C LYS A 15 7.05 -4.46 13.22
N THR A 16 7.95 -3.86 13.98
CA THR A 16 7.77 -3.67 15.43
C THR A 16 7.81 -2.19 15.77
N TYR A 17 6.77 -1.71 16.45
CA TYR A 17 6.66 -0.34 16.95
C TYR A 17 5.98 -0.33 18.32
N LYS A 18 6.63 0.30 19.32
CA LYS A 18 6.12 0.40 20.71
C LYS A 18 5.62 -0.96 21.25
N GLU A 19 6.45 -2.00 21.14
CA GLU A 19 6.17 -3.37 21.58
C GLU A 19 5.08 -4.13 20.77
N LYS A 20 4.33 -3.45 19.90
CA LYS A 20 3.41 -4.09 18.96
C LYS A 20 4.18 -4.59 17.74
N THR A 21 4.08 -5.89 17.48
CA THR A 21 4.66 -6.53 16.29
C THR A 21 3.55 -6.89 15.31
N THR A 22 3.60 -6.31 14.11
CA THR A 22 2.78 -6.72 12.97
C THR A 22 3.59 -7.67 12.09
N ARG A 23 2.94 -8.72 11.61
CA ARG A 23 3.54 -9.74 10.73
C ARG A 23 2.72 -9.88 9.46
N TRP A 24 3.39 -10.24 8.37
CA TRP A 24 2.76 -10.47 7.07
C TRP A 24 3.14 -11.82 6.49
N VAL A 25 2.18 -12.43 5.80
CA VAL A 25 2.39 -13.52 4.84
C VAL A 25 1.89 -13.03 3.48
N TRP A 26 2.57 -13.42 2.41
CA TRP A 26 2.40 -12.87 1.07
C TRP A 26 1.87 -13.93 0.09
N ASP A 27 0.98 -13.50 -0.80
CA ASP A 27 0.63 -14.21 -2.03
C ASP A 27 1.28 -13.48 -3.21
N GLY A 28 2.28 -14.10 -3.82
CA GLY A 28 3.13 -13.45 -4.81
C GLY A 28 3.73 -12.13 -4.30
N ASN A 29 3.17 -11.01 -4.76
CA ASN A 29 3.61 -9.65 -4.47
C ASN A 29 2.64 -8.81 -3.63
N VAL A 30 1.49 -9.36 -3.24
CA VAL A 30 0.50 -8.69 -2.40
C VAL A 30 0.42 -9.36 -1.02
N PRO A 31 0.12 -8.62 0.06
CA PRO A 31 -0.06 -9.23 1.37
C PRO A 31 -1.30 -10.12 1.35
N LEU A 32 -1.18 -11.36 1.82
CA LEU A 32 -2.31 -12.27 1.97
C LEU A 32 -2.88 -12.16 3.38
N HIS A 33 -2.01 -12.28 4.38
CA HIS A 33 -2.38 -12.20 5.79
C HIS A 33 -1.56 -11.17 6.52
N GLU A 34 -2.22 -10.49 7.44
CA GLU A 34 -1.63 -9.54 8.39
C GLU A 34 -2.18 -9.81 9.78
N TRP A 35 -1.32 -9.80 10.80
CA TRP A 35 -1.79 -9.97 12.17
C TRP A 35 -0.80 -9.39 13.19
N THR A 36 -1.32 -9.21 14.40
CA THR A 36 -0.51 -9.00 15.62
C THR A 36 -0.87 -10.09 16.62
N GLU A 37 -0.10 -10.23 17.70
CA GLU A 37 -0.40 -11.23 18.75
C GLU A 37 -1.74 -10.95 19.49
N GLU A 38 -2.26 -9.73 19.39
CA GLU A 38 -3.44 -9.26 20.13
C GLU A 38 -4.72 -9.21 19.27
N GLU A 39 -4.59 -9.29 17.94
CA GLU A 39 -5.68 -9.06 16.99
C GLU A 39 -5.91 -10.29 16.09
N ASN A 40 -7.14 -10.43 15.60
CA ASN A 40 -7.45 -11.45 14.60
C ASN A 40 -6.65 -11.23 13.33
N VAL A 41 -6.35 -12.33 12.63
CA VAL A 41 -5.74 -12.28 11.30
C VAL A 41 -6.66 -11.54 10.35
N THR A 42 -6.12 -10.52 9.69
CA THR A 42 -6.71 -9.87 8.53
C THR A 42 -6.26 -10.59 7.28
N THR A 43 -7.21 -11.06 6.48
CA THR A 43 -6.95 -11.56 5.13
C THR A 43 -7.30 -10.48 4.12
N TRP A 44 -6.33 -10.12 3.29
CA TRP A 44 -6.52 -9.14 2.22
C TRP A 44 -6.76 -9.87 0.90
N LEU A 45 -7.73 -9.39 0.12
CA LEU A 45 -8.08 -9.91 -1.19
C LEU A 45 -7.81 -8.83 -2.23
N PHE A 46 -7.12 -9.21 -3.31
CA PHE A 46 -6.75 -8.35 -4.42
C PHE A 46 -7.38 -8.87 -5.71
N GLU A 47 -7.60 -7.98 -6.68
CA GLU A 47 -7.93 -8.44 -8.03
C GLU A 47 -6.79 -9.29 -8.61
N GLU A 48 -7.15 -10.31 -9.38
CA GLU A 48 -6.18 -11.30 -9.85
C GLU A 48 -5.09 -10.66 -10.71
N GLY A 49 -3.82 -10.89 -10.33
CA GLY A 49 -2.67 -10.38 -11.06
C GLY A 49 -2.40 -8.88 -10.91
N THR A 50 -3.12 -8.17 -10.03
CA THR A 50 -2.94 -6.73 -9.81
C THR A 50 -2.54 -6.42 -8.36
N PHE A 51 -2.40 -5.13 -8.05
CA PHE A 51 -2.19 -4.61 -6.69
C PHE A 51 -3.43 -3.87 -6.16
N ILE A 52 -4.58 -4.07 -6.81
CA ILE A 52 -5.85 -3.40 -6.50
C ILE A 52 -6.56 -4.18 -5.38
N PRO A 53 -6.71 -3.62 -4.16
CA PRO A 53 -7.38 -4.32 -3.08
C PRO A 53 -8.90 -4.34 -3.33
N ALA A 54 -9.50 -5.51 -3.25
CA ALA A 54 -10.91 -5.73 -3.50
C ALA A 54 -11.71 -5.92 -2.20
N ALA A 55 -11.12 -6.55 -1.18
CA ALA A 55 -11.80 -6.83 0.08
C ALA A 55 -10.83 -7.13 1.23
N LYS A 56 -11.36 -7.13 2.45
CA LYS A 56 -10.68 -7.69 3.63
C LYS A 56 -11.62 -8.54 4.46
N ILE A 57 -11.06 -9.56 5.10
CA ILE A 57 -11.78 -10.47 6.01
C ILE A 57 -11.06 -10.48 7.35
N VAL A 58 -11.79 -10.25 8.44
CA VAL A 58 -11.26 -10.25 9.81
C VAL A 58 -12.22 -11.06 10.69
N GLY A 59 -11.81 -12.27 11.07
CA GLY A 59 -12.70 -13.20 11.78
C GLY A 59 -13.92 -13.56 10.93
N ASP A 60 -15.11 -13.23 11.41
CA ASP A 60 -16.41 -13.44 10.74
C ASP A 60 -16.89 -12.24 9.91
N LYS A 61 -16.13 -11.14 9.91
CA LYS A 61 -16.49 -9.91 9.21
C LYS A 61 -15.80 -9.82 7.86
N SER A 62 -16.55 -9.41 6.84
CA SER A 62 -16.05 -9.09 5.51
C SER A 62 -16.30 -7.63 5.18
N TYR A 63 -15.38 -7.03 4.44
CA TYR A 63 -15.49 -5.67 3.98
C TYR A 63 -15.11 -5.60 2.50
N SER A 64 -15.92 -4.91 1.70
CA SER A 64 -15.63 -4.65 0.28
C SER A 64 -14.94 -3.31 0.13
N ILE A 65 -13.89 -3.24 -0.68
CA ILE A 65 -13.11 -2.04 -0.95
C ILE A 65 -13.46 -1.55 -2.35
N ILE A 66 -13.77 -0.27 -2.48
CA ILE A 66 -14.03 0.40 -3.76
C ILE A 66 -12.82 1.24 -4.10
N THR A 67 -12.37 1.13 -5.35
CA THR A 67 -11.20 1.85 -5.84
C THR A 67 -11.57 2.84 -6.95
N ASP A 68 -10.70 3.82 -7.18
CA ASP A 68 -10.77 4.65 -8.38
C ASP A 68 -10.27 3.89 -9.64
N TYR A 69 -10.17 4.60 -10.76
CA TYR A 69 -9.74 4.05 -12.04
C TYR A 69 -8.26 3.61 -12.07
N LEU A 70 -7.44 4.06 -11.11
CA LEU A 70 -6.05 3.63 -10.94
C LEU A 70 -5.92 2.50 -9.91
N GLY A 71 -7.02 2.05 -9.31
CA GLY A 71 -6.99 1.04 -8.26
C GLY A 71 -6.64 1.58 -6.87
N THR A 72 -6.69 2.90 -6.68
CA THR A 72 -6.50 3.54 -5.37
C THR A 72 -7.78 3.37 -4.53
N PRO A 73 -7.71 2.84 -3.30
CA PRO A 73 -8.89 2.73 -2.43
C PRO A 73 -9.51 4.09 -2.12
N THR A 74 -10.81 4.21 -2.32
CA THR A 74 -11.59 5.43 -2.01
C THR A 74 -12.60 5.19 -0.89
N GLU A 75 -13.22 4.01 -0.86
CA GLU A 75 -14.26 3.67 0.13
C GLU A 75 -14.18 2.20 0.56
N MET A 76 -14.72 1.87 1.73
CA MET A 76 -14.88 0.51 2.20
C MET A 76 -16.20 0.32 2.96
N PHE A 77 -16.89 -0.78 2.67
CA PHE A 77 -18.21 -1.10 3.20
C PHE A 77 -18.21 -2.42 3.97
N ASN A 78 -18.99 -2.52 5.03
CA ASN A 78 -19.21 -3.79 5.73
C ASN A 78 -20.28 -4.65 5.02
N SER A 79 -20.51 -5.86 5.53
CA SER A 79 -21.50 -6.80 4.98
C SER A 79 -22.95 -6.29 5.00
N ASP A 80 -23.26 -5.30 5.84
CA ASP A 80 -24.59 -4.66 5.93
C ASP A 80 -24.75 -3.51 4.92
N GLY A 81 -23.70 -3.19 4.15
CA GLY A 81 -23.69 -2.10 3.16
C GLY A 81 -23.42 -0.73 3.77
N GLU A 82 -22.97 -0.67 5.03
CA GLU A 82 -22.61 0.60 5.68
C GLU A 82 -21.18 0.98 5.32
N LYS A 83 -20.98 2.26 4.99
CA LYS A 83 -19.63 2.79 4.75
C LYS A 83 -18.88 2.90 6.06
N THR A 84 -17.75 2.22 6.17
CA THR A 84 -16.93 2.13 7.38
C THR A 84 -15.63 2.92 7.30
N TRP A 85 -15.19 3.21 6.07
CA TRP A 85 -13.96 3.94 5.79
C TRP A 85 -14.05 4.63 4.43
N SER A 86 -13.47 5.81 4.31
CA SER A 86 -13.22 6.49 3.04
C SER A 86 -12.06 7.44 3.18
N ALA A 87 -11.26 7.55 2.11
CA ALA A 87 -10.17 8.50 2.02
C ALA A 87 -10.11 9.13 0.62
N GLU A 88 -9.71 10.40 0.58
CA GLU A 88 -9.38 11.11 -0.65
C GLU A 88 -7.91 11.54 -0.58
N LEU A 89 -7.13 11.18 -1.59
CA LEU A 89 -5.72 11.53 -1.67
C LEU A 89 -5.53 12.80 -2.51
N ASP A 90 -4.49 13.57 -2.22
CA ASP A 90 -4.00 14.60 -3.12
C ASP A 90 -3.14 14.02 -4.25
N ILE A 91 -2.60 14.89 -5.10
CA ILE A 91 -1.75 14.51 -6.23
C ILE A 91 -0.42 13.84 -5.82
N TYR A 92 -0.03 13.94 -4.56
CA TYR A 92 1.17 13.28 -4.03
C TYR A 92 0.81 12.07 -3.18
N GLY A 93 -0.45 11.67 -3.12
CA GLY A 93 -0.91 10.54 -2.32
C GLY A 93 -1.13 10.85 -0.85
N SER A 94 -1.02 12.11 -0.41
CA SER A 94 -1.33 12.50 0.97
C SER A 94 -2.84 12.49 1.19
N VAL A 95 -3.31 11.95 2.31
CA VAL A 95 -4.74 11.93 2.64
C VAL A 95 -5.23 13.35 2.95
N ARG A 96 -6.19 13.86 2.18
CA ARG A 96 -6.83 15.17 2.42
C ARG A 96 -8.10 15.07 3.23
N ASN A 97 -8.96 14.13 2.86
CA ASN A 97 -10.24 13.89 3.50
C ASN A 97 -10.26 12.45 3.98
N PHE A 98 -10.68 12.24 5.23
CA PHE A 98 -10.81 10.93 5.83
C PHE A 98 -12.10 10.86 6.64
N ALA A 99 -12.83 9.76 6.48
CA ALA A 99 -13.94 9.40 7.36
C ALA A 99 -13.89 7.91 7.65
N GLY A 100 -13.87 7.54 8.93
CA GLY A 100 -13.73 6.17 9.40
C GLY A 100 -13.16 6.13 10.81
N ARG A 101 -12.83 4.94 11.30
CA ARG A 101 -12.24 4.77 12.64
C ARG A 101 -10.73 4.99 12.62
N SER A 102 -10.03 4.40 11.66
CA SER A 102 -8.57 4.53 11.51
C SER A 102 -8.17 4.43 10.03
N LEU A 103 -7.13 5.16 9.63
CA LEU A 103 -6.56 5.02 8.29
C LEU A 103 -6.04 3.61 8.04
N SER A 104 -5.51 2.94 9.08
CA SER A 104 -5.09 1.54 9.06
C SER A 104 -6.22 0.53 8.81
N ASP A 105 -7.50 0.94 8.87
CA ASP A 105 -8.58 0.04 8.47
C ASP A 105 -8.48 -0.32 6.96
N CYS A 106 -7.90 0.56 6.14
CA CYS A 106 -7.47 0.26 4.78
C CYS A 106 -6.11 0.96 4.53
N PRO A 107 -4.98 0.26 4.73
CA PRO A 107 -3.66 0.89 4.72
C PRO A 107 -3.12 1.14 3.31
N PHE A 108 -3.83 0.72 2.25
CA PHE A 108 -3.35 0.83 0.88
C PHE A 108 -3.56 2.23 0.29
N ARG A 109 -2.59 2.70 -0.51
CA ARG A 109 -2.63 4.02 -1.17
C ARG A 109 -2.58 3.80 -2.68
N TYR A 110 -1.64 4.41 -3.41
CA TYR A 110 -1.41 4.01 -4.80
C TYR A 110 -1.03 2.52 -4.88
N GLN A 111 -1.22 1.91 -6.05
CA GLN A 111 -0.92 0.49 -6.24
C GLN A 111 0.48 0.12 -5.74
N GLY A 112 0.54 -0.91 -4.87
CA GLY A 112 1.77 -1.39 -4.23
C GLY A 112 2.13 -0.71 -2.90
N GLN A 113 1.49 0.41 -2.57
CA GLN A 113 1.80 1.21 -1.38
C GLN A 113 0.99 0.78 -0.16
N TYR A 114 1.68 0.63 0.97
CA TYR A 114 1.12 0.39 2.29
C TYR A 114 1.55 1.52 3.24
N GLU A 115 0.60 2.24 3.84
CA GLU A 115 0.91 3.30 4.81
C GLU A 115 1.36 2.75 6.16
N ASP A 116 2.52 3.20 6.61
CA ASP A 116 2.98 3.02 7.98
C ASP A 116 2.71 4.29 8.80
N GLU A 117 1.56 4.34 9.48
CA GLU A 117 1.09 5.49 10.28
C GLU A 117 2.17 6.03 11.25
N GLU A 118 3.01 5.15 11.83
CA GLU A 118 4.05 5.55 12.78
C GLU A 118 5.22 6.32 12.15
N THR A 119 5.35 6.26 10.82
CA THR A 119 6.37 6.99 10.06
C THR A 119 5.78 8.05 9.13
N GLY A 120 4.50 7.93 8.76
CA GLY A 120 3.88 8.72 7.69
C GLY A 120 4.36 8.36 6.28
N LEU A 121 5.24 7.35 6.16
CA LEU A 121 5.77 6.88 4.89
C LEU A 121 4.94 5.72 4.36
N TYR A 122 4.97 5.56 3.05
CA TYR A 122 4.33 4.44 2.37
C TYR A 122 5.39 3.43 1.97
N TYR A 123 5.33 2.23 2.56
CA TYR A 123 6.11 1.09 2.12
C TYR A 123 5.68 0.71 0.70
N ASN A 124 6.63 0.72 -0.23
CA ASN A 124 6.41 0.40 -1.64
C ASN A 124 7.50 -0.58 -2.10
N ARG A 125 7.41 -1.80 -1.58
CA ARG A 125 8.30 -2.94 -1.81
C ARG A 125 9.80 -2.64 -1.62
N PHE A 126 10.47 -2.10 -2.63
CA PHE A 126 11.91 -1.84 -2.58
C PHE A 126 12.26 -0.45 -2.05
N ARG A 127 11.28 0.45 -1.93
CA ARG A 127 11.47 1.83 -1.45
C ARG A 127 10.37 2.26 -0.49
N TYR A 128 10.64 3.35 0.22
CA TYR A 128 9.64 4.07 1.01
C TYR A 128 9.34 5.40 0.33
N TYR A 129 8.06 5.68 0.12
CA TYR A 129 7.55 6.89 -0.48
C TYR A 129 7.11 7.88 0.60
N SER A 130 7.49 9.14 0.44
CA SER A 130 7.03 10.24 1.28
C SER A 130 5.93 11.00 0.55
N PRO A 131 4.67 10.92 1.01
CA PRO A 131 3.57 11.66 0.39
C PRO A 131 3.68 13.18 0.66
N ASP A 132 4.34 13.58 1.75
CA ASP A 132 4.63 14.99 2.07
C ASP A 132 5.61 15.62 1.07
N GLU A 133 6.61 14.84 0.62
CA GLU A 133 7.62 15.30 -0.34
C GLU A 133 7.29 14.94 -1.80
N GLY A 134 6.30 14.09 -2.04
CA GLY A 134 5.93 13.62 -3.37
C GLY A 134 6.97 12.72 -4.05
N ARG A 135 7.80 12.00 -3.27
CA ARG A 135 8.96 11.25 -3.79
C ARG A 135 9.41 10.11 -2.88
N TYR A 136 10.26 9.23 -3.40
CA TYR A 136 10.96 8.24 -2.58
C TYR A 136 12.03 8.87 -1.71
N ILE A 137 12.24 8.30 -0.52
CA ILE A 137 13.27 8.77 0.42
C ILE A 137 14.65 8.14 0.17
N SER A 138 14.73 7.16 -0.73
CA SER A 138 15.98 6.49 -1.14
C SER A 138 16.11 6.50 -2.66
N GLN A 139 17.36 6.45 -3.14
CA GLN A 139 17.64 6.30 -4.56
C GLN A 139 17.09 4.98 -5.08
N ASP A 140 16.74 4.97 -6.36
CA ASP A 140 16.38 3.77 -7.09
C ASP A 140 17.49 2.70 -6.99
N PRO A 141 17.20 1.52 -6.43
CA PRO A 141 18.16 0.42 -6.34
C PRO A 141 18.70 -0.03 -7.70
N ILE A 142 17.89 0.08 -8.77
CA ILE A 142 18.30 -0.25 -10.15
C ILE A 142 18.83 0.98 -10.91
N ARG A 143 18.94 2.13 -10.23
CA ARG A 143 19.51 3.38 -10.77
C ARG A 143 18.82 3.80 -12.06
N LEU A 144 19.60 3.94 -13.14
CA LEU A 144 19.11 4.37 -14.45
C LEU A 144 18.50 3.22 -15.26
N ASP A 145 18.61 1.98 -14.78
CA ASP A 145 18.03 0.83 -15.46
C ASP A 145 16.49 0.85 -15.38
N GLY A 146 15.92 1.63 -14.45
CA GLY A 146 14.47 1.87 -14.35
C GLY A 146 13.89 2.86 -15.38
N VAL A 147 14.69 3.32 -16.36
CA VAL A 147 14.24 4.29 -17.40
C VAL A 147 13.69 5.59 -16.80
N ASN A 148 13.95 5.85 -15.53
CA ASN A 148 13.64 7.09 -14.84
C ASN A 148 14.95 7.81 -14.47
N PRO A 149 15.27 8.97 -15.09
CA PRO A 149 16.47 9.72 -14.72
C PRO A 149 16.37 10.35 -13.33
N THR A 150 15.16 10.41 -12.76
CA THR A 150 14.89 10.95 -11.43
C THR A 150 15.03 9.84 -10.40
N LEU A 151 16.23 9.64 -9.85
CA LEU A 151 16.52 8.53 -8.93
C LEU A 151 15.65 8.47 -7.66
N TYR A 152 14.99 9.56 -7.30
CA TYR A 152 14.07 9.64 -6.16
C TYR A 152 12.59 9.78 -6.60
N GLY A 153 12.32 9.92 -7.89
CA GLY A 153 10.98 10.19 -8.41
C GLY A 153 10.07 8.97 -8.32
N PHE A 154 8.76 9.21 -8.17
CA PHE A 154 7.73 8.18 -8.19
C PHE A 154 7.42 7.72 -9.62
N VAL A 155 6.53 8.42 -10.32
CA VAL A 155 6.20 8.19 -11.73
C VAL A 155 6.23 9.52 -12.49
N TRP A 156 6.18 9.48 -13.82
CA TRP A 156 6.18 10.70 -14.61
C TRP A 156 4.79 11.36 -14.63
N ASP A 157 3.74 10.55 -14.79
CA ASP A 157 2.34 11.03 -14.72
C ASP A 157 1.48 10.10 -13.86
N ILE A 158 1.11 10.61 -12.68
CA ILE A 158 0.28 9.91 -11.69
C ILE A 158 -1.14 9.59 -12.17
N ASN A 159 -1.61 10.18 -13.27
CA ASN A 159 -2.97 9.96 -13.77
C ASN A 159 -3.10 8.67 -14.59
N PHE A 160 -2.00 7.99 -14.91
CA PHE A 160 -2.07 6.71 -15.63
C PHE A 160 -0.88 5.78 -15.40
N GLU A 161 0.22 6.26 -14.81
CA GLU A 161 1.35 5.43 -14.44
C GLU A 161 1.25 4.95 -13.00
N ILE A 162 1.76 3.75 -12.76
CA ILE A 162 1.89 3.13 -11.45
C ILE A 162 3.31 2.58 -11.28
N ASP A 163 3.82 2.56 -10.06
CA ASP A 163 5.07 1.87 -9.71
C ASP A 163 4.87 0.92 -8.52
N PRO A 164 4.26 -0.27 -8.74
CA PRO A 164 3.92 -1.19 -7.65
C PRO A 164 5.12 -1.78 -6.90
N PHE A 165 6.31 -1.68 -7.48
CA PHE A 165 7.54 -2.20 -6.89
C PHE A 165 8.43 -1.12 -6.31
N GLY A 166 8.20 0.15 -6.65
CA GLY A 166 9.16 1.18 -6.29
C GLY A 166 10.48 0.98 -7.03
N LEU A 167 10.46 0.65 -8.32
CA LEU A 167 11.65 0.52 -9.17
C LEU A 167 11.52 1.20 -10.53
N VAL A 168 10.32 1.66 -10.89
CA VAL A 168 9.86 2.07 -12.24
C VAL A 168 10.46 1.25 -13.38
N LEU A 169 9.64 0.50 -14.08
CA LEU A 169 9.83 0.34 -15.52
C LEU A 169 8.51 -0.10 -16.14
N ASN A 170 7.81 0.85 -16.79
CA ASN A 170 6.96 0.51 -17.93
C ASN A 170 6.79 1.68 -18.91
N VAL A 171 7.13 1.41 -20.17
CA VAL A 171 6.48 1.99 -21.33
C VAL A 171 5.24 1.14 -21.56
N SER A 172 4.06 1.72 -21.30
CA SER A 172 2.71 1.21 -21.60
C SER A 172 2.62 -0.20 -22.21
N GLU A 173 2.15 -1.20 -21.47
CA GLU A 173 1.33 -2.22 -22.11
C GLU A 173 -0.07 -1.62 -22.31
N LYS A 174 -0.28 -1.10 -23.53
CA LYS A 174 -1.61 -0.79 -24.04
C LYS A 174 -2.46 -2.06 -23.97
N ILE A 175 -3.61 -1.95 -23.31
CA ILE A 175 -4.80 -2.76 -23.65
C ILE A 175 -5.33 -2.25 -25.00
#